data_AF-A0A954G8Y8-F1
#
_entry.id   AF-A0A954G8Y8-F1
#
_cell.length_a   1.000
_cell.length_b   1.000
_cell.length_c   1.000
_cell.angle_alpha   90.00
_cell.angle_beta   90.00
_cell.angle_gamma   90.00
#
_symmetry.space_group_name_H-M   'P 1'
#
loop_
_entity.id
_entity.type
_entity.pdbx_description
1 polymer ?
#
loop_
_entity_poly.entity_id
_entity_poly.type
_entity_poly.pdbx_seq_one_letter_code
_entity_poly.pdbx_strand_id
1 'polypeptide(L)'
;IWKFLVDWRYHYYPAEQGDEVHDPVKFLNVYGYGFCDDCATNYMVLARKAGLQSRVWGLSGHVVAETFYDGSWHMFDPDHQVFYRNQRGQIAGVEELAEQPQLITKTPTDPLGSSSELIAKLYTSTEDNRVNERQPQIRETSALPVLEPLDYVEFHYTNPESVHRNYATDTPQPPVAGNGILKRTIKDLYQLKQTATSQRVWQLNWPYVILAGQINLELTSTEIPPRISVSHNQKSWTSLQGTFEKNRLHISLNDWIKKQPTAVYHCFIRLESPNQTDPAALIKQADAELRFQFAPRALAHITQGNNDFELKLATEPAGNTKGLKVSLIWKEID
;
A
#
# COMPACT_ATOMS: atom_id res chain seq x y z
N ILE A 1 -18.93 2.99 3.84
CA ILE A 1 -17.64 3.00 4.56
C ILE A 1 -17.40 1.69 5.30
N TRP A 2 -18.18 1.32 6.33
CA TRP A 2 -17.95 0.07 7.09
C TRP A 2 -17.89 -1.19 6.21
N LYS A 3 -18.90 -1.39 5.35
CA LYS A 3 -18.96 -2.55 4.44
C LYS A 3 -17.74 -2.60 3.50
N PHE A 4 -17.35 -1.43 2.98
CA PHE A 4 -16.16 -1.28 2.16
C PHE A 4 -14.86 -1.59 2.92
N LEU A 5 -14.76 -1.37 4.23
CA LEU A 5 -13.61 -1.89 4.96
C LEU A 5 -13.72 -3.40 5.13
N VAL A 6 -14.86 -3.91 5.59
CA VAL A 6 -15.08 -5.35 5.80
C VAL A 6 -14.73 -6.20 4.58
N ASP A 7 -15.14 -5.79 3.38
CA ASP A 7 -14.92 -6.58 2.17
C ASP A 7 -13.45 -6.56 1.71
N TRP A 8 -12.76 -5.43 1.89
CA TRP A 8 -11.47 -5.17 1.24
C TRP A 8 -10.27 -5.40 2.16
N ARG A 9 -10.50 -5.85 3.40
CA ARG A 9 -9.47 -6.16 4.37
C ARG A 9 -9.74 -7.47 5.12
N TYR A 10 -8.76 -7.97 5.85
CA TYR A 10 -8.94 -9.04 6.82
C TYR A 10 -8.04 -8.85 8.06
N HIS A 11 -8.36 -9.56 9.13
CA HIS A 11 -7.61 -9.48 10.39
C HIS A 11 -6.28 -10.25 10.28
N TYR A 12 -5.15 -9.57 10.49
CA TYR A 12 -3.83 -10.19 10.55
C TYR A 12 -2.78 -9.26 11.18
N TYR A 13 -1.61 -9.80 11.52
CA TYR A 13 -0.45 -9.00 11.95
C TYR A 13 -0.13 -7.92 10.90
N PRO A 14 -0.11 -6.63 11.28
CA PRO A 14 0.17 -5.55 10.34
C PRO A 14 1.60 -5.63 9.80
N ALA A 15 1.80 -5.12 8.57
CA ALA A 15 3.09 -5.16 7.90
C ALA A 15 4.12 -4.17 8.47
N GLU A 16 3.62 -3.06 9.02
CA GLU A 16 4.38 -1.91 9.49
C GLU A 16 3.89 -1.47 10.87
N GLN A 17 4.74 -0.74 11.60
CA GLN A 17 4.32 0.02 12.77
C GLN A 17 3.99 1.47 12.38
N GLY A 18 3.07 2.09 13.12
CA GLY A 18 2.78 3.51 12.97
C GLY A 18 1.70 3.81 11.93
N ASP A 19 1.70 5.03 11.40
CA ASP A 19 0.53 5.56 10.67
C ASP A 19 0.45 5.14 9.20
N GLU A 20 1.42 4.42 8.67
CA GLU A 20 1.36 3.93 7.29
C GLU A 20 0.18 2.98 7.07
N VAL A 21 -0.07 2.09 8.02
CA VAL A 21 -1.23 1.17 8.00
C VAL A 21 -2.53 1.86 8.41
N HIS A 22 -2.48 3.11 8.89
CA HIS A 22 -3.65 3.94 9.18
C HIS A 22 -4.07 4.84 8.00
N ASP A 23 -3.30 4.86 6.91
CA ASP A 23 -3.67 5.52 5.66
C ASP A 23 -4.56 4.59 4.82
N PRO A 24 -5.84 4.96 4.56
CA PRO A 24 -6.78 4.08 3.86
C PRO A 24 -6.29 3.67 2.47
N VAL A 25 -5.49 4.51 1.80
CA VAL A 25 -4.96 4.17 0.48
C VAL A 25 -3.91 3.08 0.62
N LYS A 26 -3.00 3.16 1.59
CA LYS A 26 -1.99 2.12 1.83
C LYS A 26 -2.61 0.86 2.42
N PHE A 27 -3.44 1.01 3.45
CA PHE A 27 -4.10 -0.09 4.13
C PHE A 27 -4.88 -0.95 3.15
N LEU A 28 -5.68 -0.34 2.27
CA LEU A 28 -6.53 -1.09 1.35
C LEU A 28 -5.80 -1.54 0.08
N ASN A 29 -4.87 -0.77 -0.48
CA ASN A 29 -4.26 -1.09 -1.78
C ASN A 29 -2.94 -1.85 -1.69
N VAL A 30 -2.18 -1.68 -0.61
CA VAL A 30 -0.85 -2.28 -0.46
C VAL A 30 -0.90 -3.53 0.41
N TYR A 31 -1.53 -3.43 1.58
CA TYR A 31 -1.50 -4.51 2.57
C TYR A 31 -2.76 -5.37 2.53
N GLY A 32 -3.92 -4.77 2.71
CA GLY A 32 -5.21 -5.47 2.80
C GLY A 32 -5.44 -6.18 4.13
N TYR A 33 -4.59 -5.93 5.13
CA TYR A 33 -4.68 -6.55 6.44
C TYR A 33 -4.10 -5.69 7.55
N GLY A 34 -4.60 -5.93 8.76
CA GLY A 34 -4.15 -5.31 10.00
C GLY A 34 -5.03 -5.74 11.17
N PHE A 35 -4.79 -5.15 12.34
CA PHE A 35 -5.53 -5.41 13.56
C PHE A 35 -6.73 -4.47 13.74
N CYS A 36 -7.43 -4.62 14.86
CA CYS A 36 -8.61 -3.83 15.18
C CYS A 36 -8.34 -2.32 15.18
N ASP A 37 -7.18 -1.90 15.65
CA ASP A 37 -6.77 -0.49 15.65
C ASP A 37 -6.56 0.05 14.23
N ASP A 38 -5.92 -0.74 13.36
CA ASP A 38 -5.78 -0.39 11.94
C ASP A 38 -7.16 -0.20 11.30
N CYS A 39 -8.06 -1.16 11.52
CA CYS A 39 -9.39 -1.19 10.92
C CYS A 39 -10.27 -0.02 11.40
N ALA A 40 -10.32 0.21 12.71
CA ALA A 40 -11.08 1.28 13.32
C ALA A 40 -10.55 2.65 12.91
N THR A 41 -9.21 2.82 12.88
CA THR A 41 -8.59 4.09 12.51
C THR A 41 -8.85 4.41 11.03
N ASN A 42 -8.72 3.44 10.13
CA ASN A 42 -9.05 3.62 8.71
C ASN A 42 -10.53 3.97 8.51
N TYR A 43 -11.45 3.36 9.27
CA TYR A 43 -12.86 3.75 9.26
C TYR A 43 -13.04 5.22 9.65
N MET A 44 -12.42 5.63 10.76
CA MET A 44 -12.50 7.01 11.25
C MET A 44 -11.95 8.00 10.22
N VAL A 45 -10.80 7.71 9.60
CA VAL A 45 -10.20 8.56 8.55
C VAL A 45 -11.16 8.71 7.37
N LEU A 46 -11.73 7.61 6.87
CA LEU A 46 -12.69 7.64 5.76
C LEU A 46 -13.97 8.42 6.12
N ALA A 47 -14.51 8.22 7.33
CA ALA A 47 -15.70 8.94 7.80
C ALA A 47 -15.44 10.45 7.91
N ARG A 48 -14.28 10.84 8.47
CA ARG A 48 -13.85 12.26 8.52
C ARG A 48 -13.68 12.86 7.13
N LYS A 49 -13.09 12.13 6.18
CA LYS A 49 -12.98 12.56 4.78
C LYS A 49 -14.35 12.67 4.09
N ALA A 50 -15.34 11.90 4.50
CA ALA A 50 -16.72 12.02 4.06
C ALA A 50 -17.51 13.16 4.75
N GLY A 51 -16.85 13.98 5.59
CA GLY A 51 -17.47 15.12 6.28
C GLY A 51 -18.22 14.77 7.57
N LEU A 52 -18.06 13.54 8.07
CA LEU A 52 -18.70 13.10 9.31
C LEU A 52 -17.76 13.28 10.50
N GLN A 53 -18.32 13.59 11.67
CA GLN A 53 -17.57 13.56 12.92
C GLN A 53 -17.36 12.09 13.33
N SER A 54 -16.10 11.67 13.47
CA SER A 54 -15.75 10.30 13.83
C SER A 54 -14.55 10.24 14.79
N ARG A 55 -14.53 9.20 15.63
CA ARG A 55 -13.51 8.91 16.65
C ARG A 55 -13.25 7.41 16.75
N VAL A 56 -12.17 7.01 17.41
CA VAL A 56 -11.93 5.62 17.80
C VAL A 56 -11.97 5.48 19.32
N TRP A 57 -12.36 4.29 19.78
CA TRP A 57 -12.31 3.90 21.19
C TRP A 57 -11.23 2.85 21.38
N GLY A 58 -10.30 3.11 22.28
CA GLY A 58 -9.48 2.06 22.86
C GLY A 58 -10.26 1.41 24.00
N LEU A 59 -10.60 0.13 23.82
CA LEU A 59 -11.27 -0.72 24.80
C LEU A 59 -10.25 -1.70 25.41
N SER A 60 -10.70 -2.66 26.22
CA SER A 60 -9.85 -3.70 26.80
C SER A 60 -9.27 -4.66 25.76
N GLY A 61 -8.11 -4.30 25.21
CA GLY A 61 -7.42 -5.10 24.18
C GLY A 61 -8.06 -5.05 22.80
N HIS A 62 -9.03 -4.16 22.58
CA HIS A 62 -9.74 -4.01 21.31
C HIS A 62 -9.95 -2.55 20.94
N VAL A 63 -10.09 -2.26 19.65
CA VAL A 63 -10.32 -0.89 19.17
C VAL A 63 -11.48 -0.88 18.19
N VAL A 64 -12.44 0.03 18.40
CA VAL A 64 -13.61 0.22 17.54
C VAL A 64 -13.75 1.66 17.10
N ALA A 65 -14.54 1.92 16.07
CA ALA A 65 -14.80 3.28 15.60
C ALA A 65 -16.23 3.72 15.95
N GLU A 66 -16.41 5.02 16.10
CA GLU A 66 -17.72 5.65 16.18
C GLU A 66 -17.85 6.80 15.20
N THR A 67 -19.06 7.00 14.67
CA THR A 67 -19.40 8.19 13.88
C THR A 67 -20.69 8.81 14.39
N PHE A 68 -20.69 10.14 14.49
CA PHE A 68 -21.84 10.92 14.90
C PHE A 68 -22.65 11.32 13.65
N TYR A 69 -23.92 10.93 13.63
CA TYR A 69 -24.92 11.34 12.65
C TYR A 69 -26.30 11.23 13.29
N ASP A 70 -27.33 11.87 12.74
CA ASP A 70 -28.71 11.81 13.24
C ASP A 70 -28.89 12.06 14.75
N GLY A 71 -28.01 12.89 15.33
CA GLY A 71 -28.07 13.31 16.72
C GLY A 71 -27.47 12.34 17.75
N SER A 72 -26.83 11.24 17.33
CA SER A 72 -26.20 10.28 18.24
C SER A 72 -24.89 9.66 17.70
N TRP A 73 -24.09 9.10 18.59
CA TRP A 73 -22.94 8.27 18.24
C TRP A 73 -23.37 6.87 17.85
N HIS A 74 -22.74 6.33 16.80
CA HIS A 74 -23.02 5.00 16.28
C HIS A 74 -21.70 4.22 16.14
N MET A 75 -21.61 3.06 16.79
CA MET A 75 -20.41 2.22 16.80
C MET A 75 -20.36 1.31 15.57
N PHE A 76 -19.17 1.24 14.97
CA PHE A 76 -18.84 0.32 13.91
C PHE A 76 -17.58 -0.45 14.28
N ASP A 77 -17.65 -1.77 14.21
CA ASP A 77 -16.51 -2.65 14.36
C ASP A 77 -16.23 -3.32 13.00
N PRO A 78 -15.34 -2.73 12.18
CA PRO A 78 -14.95 -3.35 10.94
C PRO A 78 -14.16 -4.64 11.18
N ASP A 79 -13.49 -4.79 12.34
CA ASP A 79 -12.62 -5.93 12.64
C ASP A 79 -13.41 -7.22 12.86
N HIS A 80 -14.40 -7.18 13.74
CA HIS A 80 -15.35 -8.28 13.97
C HIS A 80 -16.48 -8.32 12.93
N GLN A 81 -16.49 -7.38 11.98
CA GLN A 81 -17.54 -7.28 10.95
C GLN A 81 -18.94 -7.15 11.56
N VAL A 82 -19.08 -6.30 12.58
CA VAL A 82 -20.36 -6.07 13.27
C VAL A 82 -20.70 -4.60 13.46
N PHE A 83 -22.00 -4.38 13.58
CA PHE A 83 -22.61 -3.23 14.23
C PHE A 83 -23.89 -3.74 14.90
N TYR A 84 -24.35 -3.07 15.95
CA TYR A 84 -25.46 -3.56 16.76
C TYR A 84 -26.61 -2.57 16.71
N ARG A 85 -27.84 -3.06 16.55
CA ARG A 85 -29.04 -2.23 16.50
C ARG A 85 -29.81 -2.28 17.81
N ASN A 86 -30.18 -1.10 18.31
CA ASN A 86 -31.09 -0.96 19.43
C ASN A 86 -32.54 -1.25 19.02
N GLN A 87 -33.49 -1.13 19.96
CA GLN A 87 -34.91 -1.43 19.71
C GLN A 87 -35.56 -0.49 18.68
N ARG A 88 -35.00 0.71 18.48
CA ARG A 88 -35.45 1.69 17.48
C ARG A 88 -34.84 1.42 16.08
N GLY A 89 -34.03 0.38 15.94
CA GLY A 89 -33.34 0.04 14.70
C GLY A 89 -32.11 0.90 14.41
N GLN A 90 -31.75 1.83 15.30
CA GLN A 90 -30.55 2.67 15.17
C GLN A 90 -29.31 1.87 15.57
N ILE A 91 -28.15 2.18 14.98
CA ILE A 91 -26.88 1.58 15.38
C ILE A 91 -26.51 2.14 16.76
N ALA A 92 -26.28 1.28 17.75
CA ALA A 92 -25.92 1.69 19.09
C ALA A 92 -24.48 2.23 19.13
N GLY A 93 -24.24 3.26 19.95
CA GLY A 93 -22.90 3.73 20.31
C GLY A 93 -22.22 2.81 21.31
N VAL A 94 -20.93 3.03 21.58
CA VAL A 94 -20.14 2.28 22.57
C VAL A 94 -20.75 2.38 23.96
N GLU A 95 -21.16 3.59 24.36
CA GLU A 95 -21.75 3.83 25.69
C GLU A 95 -23.10 3.10 25.84
N GLU A 96 -23.97 3.16 24.82
CA GLU A 96 -25.24 2.42 24.82
C GLU A 96 -25.01 0.90 24.89
N LEU A 97 -23.98 0.39 24.19
CA LEU A 97 -23.62 -1.03 24.23
C LEU A 97 -23.04 -1.47 25.57
N ALA A 98 -22.30 -0.59 26.25
CA ALA A 98 -21.82 -0.85 27.61
C ALA A 98 -22.97 -0.94 28.62
N GLU A 99 -23.99 -0.10 28.49
CA GLU A 99 -25.20 -0.13 29.33
C GLU A 99 -26.15 -1.29 28.97
N GLN A 100 -26.16 -1.70 27.70
CA GLN A 100 -27.08 -2.70 27.15
C GLN A 100 -26.35 -3.86 26.45
N PRO A 101 -25.52 -4.66 27.18
CA PRO A 101 -24.72 -5.74 26.59
C PRO A 101 -25.55 -6.82 25.89
N GLN A 102 -26.82 -6.98 26.26
CA GLN A 102 -27.75 -7.88 25.59
C GLN A 102 -27.97 -7.56 24.09
N LEU A 103 -27.65 -6.34 23.64
CA LEU A 103 -27.68 -5.99 22.22
C LEU A 103 -26.60 -6.74 21.44
N ILE A 104 -25.48 -7.06 22.08
CA ILE A 104 -24.32 -7.77 21.53
C ILE A 104 -24.59 -9.27 21.48
N THR A 105 -25.16 -9.81 22.56
CA THR A 105 -25.36 -11.25 22.75
C THR A 105 -26.67 -11.78 22.15
N LYS A 106 -27.31 -11.04 21.22
CA LYS A 106 -28.51 -11.52 20.50
C LYS A 106 -28.23 -12.78 19.69
N THR A 107 -27.01 -12.92 19.20
CA THR A 107 -26.49 -14.14 18.57
C THR A 107 -25.37 -14.71 19.46
N PRO A 108 -25.18 -16.04 19.49
CA PRO A 108 -24.12 -16.65 20.30
C PRO A 108 -22.72 -16.31 19.80
N THR A 109 -22.57 -16.05 18.51
CA THR A 109 -21.30 -15.68 17.88
C THR A 109 -21.43 -14.47 16.96
N ASP A 110 -20.29 -13.81 16.72
CA ASP A 110 -20.12 -12.82 15.65
C ASP A 110 -19.94 -13.52 14.26
N PRO A 111 -19.85 -12.76 13.15
CA PRO A 111 -19.61 -13.31 11.81
C PRO A 111 -18.27 -14.02 11.63
N LEU A 112 -17.30 -13.81 12.51
CA LEU A 112 -16.00 -14.49 12.51
C LEU A 112 -16.01 -15.79 13.34
N GLY A 113 -17.11 -16.06 14.06
CA GLY A 113 -17.25 -17.22 14.94
C GLY A 113 -16.79 -16.99 16.39
N SER A 114 -16.44 -15.76 16.77
CA SER A 114 -16.08 -15.40 18.14
C SER A 114 -17.32 -15.41 19.04
N SER A 115 -17.19 -15.82 20.30
CA SER A 115 -18.31 -15.75 21.27
C SER A 115 -18.73 -14.29 21.52
N SER A 116 -20.01 -13.99 21.29
CA SER A 116 -20.58 -12.66 21.54
C SER A 116 -20.50 -12.26 23.02
N GLU A 117 -20.40 -13.21 23.94
CA GLU A 117 -20.22 -12.92 25.37
C GLU A 117 -18.80 -12.41 25.65
N LEU A 118 -17.81 -12.91 24.92
CA LEU A 118 -16.44 -12.38 24.96
C LEU A 118 -16.39 -10.98 24.32
N ILE A 119 -17.06 -10.80 23.17
CA ILE A 119 -17.16 -9.48 22.53
C ILE A 119 -17.84 -8.47 23.45
N ALA A 120 -18.91 -8.87 24.13
CA ALA A 120 -19.60 -8.00 25.09
C ALA A 120 -18.65 -7.52 26.19
N LYS A 121 -17.81 -8.41 26.74
CA LYS A 121 -16.80 -8.03 27.76
C LYS A 121 -15.80 -7.00 27.24
N LEU A 122 -15.39 -7.09 25.97
CA LEU A 122 -14.50 -6.09 25.37
C LEU A 122 -15.18 -4.72 25.36
N TYR A 123 -16.44 -4.65 24.94
CA TYR A 123 -17.15 -3.37 24.78
C TYR A 123 -17.61 -2.76 26.11
N THR A 124 -17.93 -3.60 27.10
CA THR A 124 -18.45 -3.17 28.40
C THR A 124 -17.36 -2.89 29.43
N SER A 125 -16.08 -2.93 29.02
CA SER A 125 -14.93 -2.66 29.89
C SER A 125 -14.79 -1.15 30.19
N THR A 126 -15.75 -0.59 30.93
CA THR A 126 -15.84 0.86 31.15
C THR A 126 -14.69 1.45 31.97
N GLU A 127 -13.88 0.63 32.64
CA GLU A 127 -12.76 1.08 33.47
C GLU A 127 -11.54 1.56 32.66
N ASP A 128 -11.32 1.03 31.45
CA ASP A 128 -10.19 1.34 30.58
C ASP A 128 -10.57 1.88 29.19
N ASN A 129 -11.88 1.96 28.92
CA ASN A 129 -12.43 2.61 27.73
C ASN A 129 -12.00 4.07 27.63
N ARG A 130 -11.30 4.40 26.54
CA ARG A 130 -10.87 5.77 26.24
C ARG A 130 -11.18 6.16 24.82
N VAL A 131 -11.79 7.33 24.66
CA VAL A 131 -11.85 7.98 23.35
C VAL A 131 -10.44 8.40 22.95
N ASN A 132 -10.03 8.00 21.76
CA ASN A 132 -8.80 8.47 21.16
C ASN A 132 -9.15 9.29 19.90
N GLU A 133 -8.96 10.60 20.01
CA GLU A 133 -9.21 11.53 18.90
C GLU A 133 -7.96 11.78 18.04
N ARG A 134 -6.87 11.05 18.30
CA ARG A 134 -5.61 11.18 17.57
C ARG A 134 -5.88 11.26 16.07
N GLN A 135 -5.27 12.27 15.46
CA GLN A 135 -5.24 12.39 14.01
C GLN A 135 -3.99 11.65 13.53
N PRO A 136 -4.13 10.44 12.95
CA PRO A 136 -2.99 9.77 12.34
C PRO A 136 -2.41 10.69 11.26
N GLN A 137 -1.09 10.62 11.07
CA GLN A 137 -0.39 11.40 10.06
C GLN A 137 -0.66 10.82 8.67
N ILE A 138 -1.86 11.07 8.16
CA ILE A 138 -2.31 10.62 6.84
C ILE A 138 -1.71 11.56 5.80
N ARG A 139 -0.92 11.01 4.88
CA ARG A 139 -0.47 11.74 3.70
C ARG A 139 -1.64 11.80 2.74
N GLU A 140 -1.73 12.82 1.88
CA GLU A 140 -2.65 12.79 0.73
C GLU A 140 -2.13 11.78 -0.30
N THR A 141 -2.13 10.51 0.10
CA THR A 141 -1.57 9.38 -0.64
C THR A 141 -2.46 9.09 -1.82
N SER A 142 -1.84 8.80 -2.96
CA SER A 142 -2.54 8.31 -4.14
C SER A 142 -1.86 7.04 -4.63
N ALA A 143 -2.63 5.99 -4.89
CA ALA A 143 -2.14 4.78 -5.55
C ALA A 143 -2.28 4.95 -7.06
N LEU A 144 -1.28 5.58 -7.69
CA LEU A 144 -1.29 5.91 -9.12
C LEU A 144 -0.14 5.16 -9.83
N PRO A 145 -0.41 3.98 -10.43
CA PRO A 145 0.58 3.30 -11.24
C PRO A 145 0.79 4.09 -12.53
N VAL A 146 2.00 4.60 -12.72
CA VAL A 146 2.40 5.35 -13.93
C VAL A 146 3.44 4.54 -14.68
N LEU A 147 3.10 4.19 -15.93
CA LEU A 147 3.97 3.50 -16.88
C LEU A 147 4.56 4.53 -17.85
N GLU A 148 5.87 4.42 -18.06
CA GLU A 148 6.62 5.15 -19.09
C GLU A 148 6.67 4.31 -20.39
N PRO A 149 7.05 4.91 -21.52
CA PRO A 149 7.24 4.14 -22.75
C PRO A 149 8.17 2.95 -22.52
N LEU A 150 7.76 1.77 -23.02
CA LEU A 150 8.44 0.47 -22.86
C LEU A 150 8.27 -0.21 -21.50
N ASP A 151 7.58 0.41 -20.54
CA ASP A 151 7.28 -0.26 -19.28
C ASP A 151 6.30 -1.43 -19.48
N TYR A 152 6.46 -2.44 -18.64
CA TYR A 152 5.57 -3.59 -18.53
C TYR A 152 5.24 -3.81 -17.05
N VAL A 153 3.97 -4.07 -16.75
CA VAL A 153 3.54 -4.40 -15.39
C VAL A 153 2.66 -5.63 -15.41
N GLU A 154 2.85 -6.48 -14.41
CA GLU A 154 2.08 -7.70 -14.19
C GLU A 154 1.67 -7.80 -12.73
N PHE A 155 0.44 -8.24 -12.48
CA PHE A 155 -0.11 -8.46 -11.15
C PHE A 155 -0.45 -9.96 -10.98
N HIS A 156 0.10 -10.58 -9.95
CA HIS A 156 -0.15 -11.96 -9.56
C HIS A 156 -1.02 -11.98 -8.30
N TYR A 157 -2.30 -12.33 -8.48
CA TYR A 157 -3.31 -12.30 -7.41
C TYR A 157 -3.21 -13.46 -6.43
N THR A 158 -2.57 -14.56 -6.82
CA THR A 158 -2.50 -15.80 -6.03
C THR A 158 -1.07 -16.13 -5.68
N ASN A 159 -0.85 -16.70 -4.48
CA ASN A 159 0.42 -17.26 -4.02
C ASN A 159 1.57 -16.24 -3.97
N PRO A 160 1.59 -15.32 -2.98
CA PRO A 160 2.71 -14.38 -2.84
C PRO A 160 4.01 -15.15 -2.62
N GLU A 161 5.05 -14.80 -3.37
CA GLU A 161 6.40 -15.33 -3.16
C GLU A 161 7.07 -14.67 -1.96
N SER A 162 6.75 -13.39 -1.72
CA SER A 162 7.30 -12.60 -0.63
C SER A 162 6.34 -11.51 -0.20
N VAL A 163 6.52 -11.00 1.02
CA VAL A 163 5.71 -9.93 1.59
C VAL A 163 6.58 -8.96 2.37
N HIS A 164 6.18 -7.70 2.38
CA HIS A 164 6.76 -6.66 3.20
C HIS A 164 6.33 -6.84 4.65
N ARG A 165 7.30 -6.98 5.55
CA ARG A 165 7.07 -7.15 6.99
C ARG A 165 8.24 -6.57 7.79
N ASN A 166 8.04 -5.37 8.31
CA ASN A 166 8.92 -4.73 9.29
C ASN A 166 8.38 -4.85 10.72
N TYR A 167 7.10 -5.23 10.86
CA TYR A 167 6.48 -5.56 12.13
C TYR A 167 6.18 -7.07 12.25
N ALA A 168 6.18 -7.55 13.50
CA ALA A 168 5.85 -8.93 13.87
C ALA A 168 6.57 -9.97 12.99
N THR A 169 7.87 -9.82 12.72
CA THR A 169 8.63 -10.61 11.73
C THR A 169 8.74 -12.11 12.03
N ASP A 170 8.43 -12.50 13.26
CA ASP A 170 8.44 -13.86 13.80
C ASP A 170 7.10 -14.61 13.60
N THR A 171 6.05 -13.93 13.13
CA THR A 171 4.74 -14.55 12.90
C THR A 171 4.64 -15.21 11.51
N PRO A 172 3.61 -16.04 11.24
CA PRO A 172 3.40 -16.58 9.89
C PRO A 172 3.18 -15.48 8.85
N GLN A 173 3.32 -15.80 7.56
CA GLN A 173 3.01 -14.84 6.50
C GLN A 173 1.50 -14.63 6.38
N PRO A 174 1.05 -13.41 6.02
CA PRO A 174 -0.34 -13.14 5.70
C PRO A 174 -0.87 -14.17 4.68
N PRO A 175 -2.04 -14.77 4.94
CA PRO A 175 -2.60 -15.80 4.06
C PRO A 175 -3.01 -15.26 2.69
N VAL A 176 -3.21 -13.95 2.56
CA VAL A 176 -3.61 -13.30 1.31
C VAL A 176 -2.77 -12.05 1.08
N ALA A 177 -1.84 -12.13 0.13
CA ALA A 177 -1.13 -10.98 -0.40
C ALA A 177 -0.86 -11.20 -1.90
N GLY A 178 -0.79 -10.11 -2.66
CA GLY A 178 -0.51 -10.13 -4.10
C GLY A 178 0.92 -9.71 -4.34
N ASN A 179 1.55 -10.29 -5.35
CA ASN A 179 2.86 -9.85 -5.83
C ASN A 179 2.74 -9.39 -7.28
N GLY A 180 3.60 -8.48 -7.71
CA GLY A 180 3.64 -8.07 -9.10
C GLY A 180 5.04 -7.76 -9.56
N ILE A 181 5.20 -7.64 -10.86
CA ILE A 181 6.46 -7.33 -11.51
C ILE A 181 6.27 -6.05 -12.33
N LEU A 182 7.10 -5.04 -12.05
CA LEU A 182 7.25 -3.85 -12.87
C LEU A 182 8.59 -3.94 -13.59
N LYS A 183 8.58 -3.93 -14.92
CA LYS A 183 9.76 -3.77 -15.76
C LYS A 183 9.77 -2.37 -16.34
N ARG A 184 10.90 -1.69 -16.22
CA ARG A 184 11.13 -0.37 -16.82
C ARG A 184 12.35 -0.41 -17.72
N THR A 185 12.27 0.24 -18.87
CA THR A 185 13.37 0.26 -19.86
C THR A 185 13.59 1.67 -20.36
N ILE A 186 14.83 2.15 -20.24
CA ILE A 186 15.28 3.42 -20.80
C ILE A 186 16.33 3.14 -21.87
N LYS A 187 16.04 3.55 -23.11
CA LYS A 187 16.97 3.50 -24.25
C LYS A 187 17.70 4.81 -24.49
N ASP A 188 17.07 5.93 -24.17
CA ASP A 188 17.66 7.26 -24.29
C ASP A 188 17.99 7.82 -22.90
N LEU A 189 19.19 7.50 -22.43
CA LEU A 189 19.66 7.91 -21.10
C LEU A 189 19.83 9.43 -20.98
N TYR A 190 19.83 10.19 -22.10
CA TYR A 190 19.87 11.65 -22.05
C TYR A 190 18.60 12.26 -21.44
N GLN A 191 17.50 11.51 -21.37
CA GLN A 191 16.25 11.93 -20.73
C GLN A 191 16.32 11.90 -19.19
N LEU A 192 17.27 11.14 -18.62
CA LEU A 192 17.49 11.13 -17.18
C LEU A 192 18.03 12.46 -16.69
N LYS A 193 17.67 12.85 -15.47
CA LYS A 193 18.17 14.10 -14.88
C LYS A 193 19.69 14.06 -14.74
N GLN A 194 20.38 14.97 -15.42
CA GLN A 194 21.81 15.19 -15.25
C GLN A 194 22.04 16.03 -13.98
N THR A 195 22.81 15.50 -13.02
CA THR A 195 23.11 16.18 -11.75
C THR A 195 24.54 16.70 -11.67
N ALA A 196 25.42 16.18 -12.52
CA ALA A 196 26.77 16.67 -12.78
C ALA A 196 27.18 16.22 -14.19
N THR A 197 28.27 16.76 -14.72
CA THR A 197 28.81 16.32 -16.03
C THR A 197 28.95 14.81 -16.11
N SER A 198 29.36 14.18 -15.01
CA SER A 198 29.60 12.74 -14.91
C SER A 198 28.46 11.92 -14.33
N GLN A 199 27.31 12.53 -14.03
CA GLN A 199 26.25 11.88 -13.25
C GLN A 199 24.87 12.10 -13.84
N ARG A 200 24.13 11.00 -13.98
CA ARG A 200 22.69 11.01 -14.23
C ARG A 200 21.96 10.24 -13.15
N VAL A 201 20.75 10.67 -12.83
CA VAL A 201 19.89 10.04 -11.82
C VAL A 201 18.61 9.53 -12.47
N TRP A 202 18.37 8.24 -12.30
CA TRP A 202 17.11 7.57 -12.62
C TRP A 202 16.28 7.41 -11.36
N GLN A 203 15.07 7.98 -11.35
CA GLN A 203 14.12 7.76 -10.28
C GLN A 203 13.24 6.56 -10.62
N LEU A 204 13.30 5.53 -9.79
CA LEU A 204 12.36 4.42 -9.82
C LEU A 204 11.26 4.71 -8.80
N ASN A 205 10.03 4.85 -9.26
CA ASN A 205 8.87 5.13 -8.41
C ASN A 205 7.74 4.14 -8.70
N TRP A 206 7.09 3.67 -7.64
CA TRP A 206 5.96 2.76 -7.72
C TRP A 206 5.01 2.94 -6.52
N PRO A 207 3.68 2.94 -6.71
CA PRO A 207 2.74 3.18 -5.61
C PRO A 207 2.63 2.02 -4.60
N TYR A 208 3.11 0.84 -4.99
CA TYR A 208 3.12 -0.40 -4.20
C TYR A 208 4.51 -0.66 -3.61
N VAL A 209 4.57 -1.39 -2.50
CA VAL A 209 5.84 -1.65 -1.79
C VAL A 209 6.73 -2.53 -2.64
N ILE A 210 7.96 -2.07 -2.89
CA ILE A 210 8.99 -2.79 -3.60
C ILE A 210 9.63 -3.79 -2.64
N LEU A 211 9.55 -5.07 -2.99
CA LEU A 211 10.06 -6.21 -2.22
C LEU A 211 11.48 -6.61 -2.66
N ALA A 212 11.75 -6.49 -3.95
CA ALA A 212 13.01 -6.85 -4.57
C ALA A 212 13.22 -6.03 -5.85
N GLY A 213 14.47 -5.92 -6.30
CA GLY A 213 14.77 -5.19 -7.51
C GLY A 213 16.10 -5.59 -8.14
N GLN A 214 16.14 -5.52 -9.46
CA GLN A 214 17.35 -5.72 -10.26
C GLN A 214 17.47 -4.61 -11.30
N ILE A 215 18.70 -4.21 -11.59
CA ILE A 215 19.04 -3.27 -12.65
C ILE A 215 20.01 -3.95 -13.60
N ASN A 216 19.75 -3.86 -14.89
CA ASN A 216 20.61 -4.38 -15.94
C ASN A 216 20.98 -3.24 -16.88
N LEU A 217 22.27 -2.98 -17.04
CA LEU A 217 22.78 -1.95 -17.92
C LEU A 217 23.47 -2.59 -19.12
N GLU A 218 23.00 -2.32 -20.33
CA GLU A 218 23.71 -2.66 -21.55
C GLU A 218 24.75 -1.57 -21.86
N LEU A 219 26.03 -1.93 -21.79
CA LEU A 219 27.13 -1.00 -21.95
C LEU A 219 27.62 -0.94 -23.41
N THR A 220 28.11 0.23 -23.81
CA THR A 220 28.77 0.44 -25.10
C THR A 220 30.20 -0.10 -25.10
N SER A 221 30.86 -0.09 -23.94
CA SER A 221 32.18 -0.70 -23.68
C SER A 221 32.26 -1.19 -22.24
N THR A 222 33.00 -2.27 -21.98
CA THR A 222 33.22 -2.84 -20.64
C THR A 222 34.56 -2.43 -20.03
N GLU A 223 35.39 -1.66 -20.73
CA GLU A 223 36.74 -1.30 -20.26
C GLU A 223 36.69 -0.44 -18.98
N ILE A 224 35.78 0.55 -18.94
CA ILE A 224 35.61 1.45 -17.80
C ILE A 224 34.09 1.56 -17.51
N PRO A 225 33.57 0.66 -16.66
CA PRO A 225 32.14 0.62 -16.39
C PRO A 225 31.67 1.76 -15.48
N PRO A 226 30.39 2.16 -15.56
CA PRO A 226 29.83 3.16 -14.68
C PRO A 226 29.78 2.68 -13.23
N ARG A 227 29.98 3.59 -12.27
CA ARG A 227 29.73 3.36 -10.85
C ARG A 227 28.25 3.58 -10.56
N ILE A 228 27.63 2.63 -9.87
CA ILE A 228 26.22 2.68 -9.56
C ILE A 228 26.01 2.84 -8.06
N SER A 229 25.13 3.75 -7.68
CA SER A 229 24.71 3.90 -6.29
C SER A 229 23.22 4.15 -6.18
N VAL A 230 22.65 3.80 -5.03
CA VAL A 230 21.22 3.97 -4.73
C VAL A 230 21.03 4.90 -3.53
N SER A 231 19.94 5.65 -3.57
CA SER A 231 19.51 6.51 -2.48
C SER A 231 18.01 6.50 -2.31
N HIS A 232 17.53 6.64 -1.07
CA HIS A 232 16.12 6.90 -0.78
C HIS A 232 15.75 8.39 -0.89
N ASN A 233 16.73 9.29 -0.69
CA ASN A 233 16.48 10.72 -0.46
C ASN A 233 17.40 11.67 -1.25
N GLN A 234 18.24 11.12 -2.14
CA GLN A 234 19.29 11.81 -2.91
C GLN A 234 20.40 12.49 -2.07
N LYS A 235 20.36 12.38 -0.73
CA LYS A 235 21.37 12.94 0.18
C LYS A 235 22.41 11.88 0.57
N SER A 236 21.96 10.68 0.91
CA SER A 236 22.82 9.56 1.30
C SER A 236 22.83 8.49 0.22
N TRP A 237 24.01 8.10 -0.25
CA TRP A 237 24.18 7.18 -1.37
C TRP A 237 24.92 5.91 -0.93
N THR A 238 24.38 4.77 -1.30
CA THR A 238 24.99 3.46 -1.07
C THR A 238 25.52 2.92 -2.38
N SER A 239 26.81 2.62 -2.46
CA SER A 239 27.40 1.98 -3.64
C SER A 239 26.79 0.59 -3.84
N LEU A 240 26.40 0.30 -5.07
CA LEU A 240 25.93 -1.01 -5.48
C LEU A 240 27.05 -1.74 -6.23
N GLN A 241 27.20 -3.03 -5.92
CA GLN A 241 28.07 -3.92 -6.67
C GLN A 241 27.25 -4.62 -7.76
N GLY A 242 27.91 -4.94 -8.87
CA GLY A 242 27.29 -5.68 -9.95
C GLY A 242 28.22 -6.72 -10.55
N THR A 243 27.65 -7.68 -11.26
CA THR A 243 28.36 -8.72 -12.00
C THR A 243 28.28 -8.44 -13.49
N PHE A 244 29.33 -8.78 -14.22
CA PHE A 244 29.38 -8.63 -15.67
C PHE A 244 29.03 -9.93 -16.37
N GLU A 245 28.15 -9.83 -17.37
CA GLU A 245 27.94 -10.88 -18.35
C GLU A 245 28.02 -10.25 -19.75
N LYS A 246 29.06 -10.60 -20.51
CA LYS A 246 29.36 -9.95 -21.82
C LYS A 246 29.43 -8.43 -21.65
N ASN A 247 28.57 -7.68 -22.35
CA ASN A 247 28.47 -6.22 -22.28
C ASN A 247 27.38 -5.74 -21.30
N ARG A 248 26.89 -6.59 -20.40
CA ARG A 248 25.85 -6.24 -19.44
C ARG A 248 26.38 -6.22 -18.02
N LEU A 249 26.00 -5.17 -17.29
CA LEU A 249 26.23 -5.02 -15.85
C LEU A 249 24.92 -5.29 -15.11
N HIS A 250 24.91 -6.36 -14.31
CA HIS A 250 23.77 -6.82 -13.52
C HIS A 250 23.93 -6.39 -12.06
N ILE A 251 22.94 -5.69 -11.51
CA ILE A 251 23.00 -5.12 -10.17
C ILE A 251 21.75 -5.52 -9.40
N SER A 252 21.93 -5.98 -8.16
CA SER A 252 20.83 -6.29 -7.25
C SER A 252 20.55 -5.13 -6.30
N LEU A 253 19.26 -4.83 -6.08
CA LEU A 253 18.79 -3.88 -5.08
C LEU A 253 18.35 -4.58 -3.77
N ASN A 254 18.31 -5.90 -3.74
CA ASN A 254 17.65 -6.67 -2.68
C ASN A 254 18.23 -6.39 -1.28
N ASP A 255 19.57 -6.39 -1.16
CA ASP A 255 20.23 -6.11 0.11
C ASP A 255 19.97 -4.69 0.61
N TRP A 256 19.85 -3.73 -0.32
CA TRP A 256 19.53 -2.35 0.03
C TRP A 256 18.07 -2.22 0.47
N ILE A 257 17.12 -2.82 -0.27
CA ILE A 257 15.69 -2.84 0.06
C ILE A 257 15.47 -3.46 1.44
N LYS A 258 16.05 -4.64 1.70
CA LYS A 258 15.90 -5.37 2.97
C LYS A 258 16.42 -4.61 4.19
N LYS A 259 17.37 -3.68 4.00
CA LYS A 259 17.95 -2.87 5.09
C LYS A 259 17.17 -1.58 5.35
N GLN A 260 16.14 -1.25 4.57
CA GLN A 260 15.36 -0.04 4.80
C GLN A 260 14.48 -0.19 6.04
N PRO A 261 14.42 0.82 6.93
CA PRO A 261 13.65 0.75 8.16
C PRO A 261 12.14 0.87 7.94
N THR A 262 11.71 1.24 6.74
CA THR A 262 10.32 1.42 6.34
C THR A 262 10.12 0.87 4.93
N ALA A 263 8.87 0.61 4.56
CA ALA A 263 8.46 0.23 3.23
C ALA A 263 9.05 1.12 2.12
N VAL A 264 9.50 0.50 1.04
CA VAL A 264 10.17 1.18 -0.08
C VAL A 264 9.19 1.34 -1.23
N TYR A 265 8.86 2.58 -1.59
CA TYR A 265 8.01 2.91 -2.75
C TYR A 265 8.79 3.54 -3.90
N HIS A 266 9.98 4.06 -3.59
CA HIS A 266 10.84 4.69 -4.57
C HIS A 266 12.30 4.56 -4.18
N CYS A 267 13.17 4.69 -5.19
CA CYS A 267 14.58 4.89 -5.00
C CYS A 267 15.17 5.71 -6.16
N PHE A 268 16.35 6.27 -5.93
CA PHE A 268 17.12 7.01 -6.91
C PHE A 268 18.37 6.22 -7.24
N ILE A 269 18.58 5.92 -8.51
CA ILE A 269 19.76 5.24 -9.03
C ILE A 269 20.65 6.29 -9.68
N ARG A 270 21.86 6.46 -9.16
CA ARG A 270 22.88 7.30 -9.76
C ARG A 270 23.76 6.44 -10.65
N LEU A 271 23.84 6.85 -11.91
CA LEU A 271 24.76 6.36 -12.92
C LEU A 271 25.92 7.35 -12.97
N GLU A 272 27.14 6.91 -12.68
CA GLU A 272 28.31 7.79 -12.64
C GLU A 272 29.43 7.28 -13.56
N SER A 273 29.89 8.12 -14.48
CA SER A 273 31.04 7.82 -15.33
C SER A 273 32.35 8.06 -14.55
N PRO A 274 33.31 7.11 -14.58
CA PRO A 274 34.62 7.31 -13.95
C PRO A 274 35.49 8.39 -14.62
N ASN A 275 35.24 8.71 -15.89
CA ASN A 275 36.10 9.60 -16.70
C ASN A 275 35.59 11.05 -16.79
N GLN A 276 34.72 11.45 -15.86
CA GLN A 276 34.07 12.77 -15.84
C GLN A 276 33.20 13.11 -17.09
N THR A 277 32.91 12.12 -17.93
CA THR A 277 32.04 12.26 -19.11
C THR A 277 30.59 11.91 -18.79
N ASP A 278 29.65 12.29 -19.66
CA ASP A 278 28.26 11.92 -19.46
C ASP A 278 28.07 10.38 -19.48
N PRO A 279 27.47 9.76 -18.43
CA PRO A 279 27.24 8.31 -18.40
C PRO A 279 26.28 7.82 -19.50
N ALA A 280 25.47 8.69 -20.11
CA ALA A 280 24.63 8.34 -21.25
C ALA A 280 25.44 7.91 -22.49
N ALA A 281 26.72 8.28 -22.59
CA ALA A 281 27.61 7.80 -23.65
C ALA A 281 28.11 6.35 -23.41
N LEU A 282 28.07 5.87 -22.17
CA LEU A 282 28.58 4.56 -21.76
C LEU A 282 27.47 3.49 -21.70
N ILE A 283 26.22 3.91 -21.55
CA ILE A 283 25.08 3.03 -21.32
C ILE A 283 24.11 3.18 -22.48
N LYS A 284 23.93 2.10 -23.24
CA LYS A 284 23.01 2.02 -24.39
C LYS A 284 21.57 1.79 -23.95
N GLN A 285 21.37 1.03 -22.88
CA GLN A 285 20.05 0.73 -22.33
C GLN A 285 20.17 0.48 -20.82
N ALA A 286 19.20 0.96 -20.05
CA ALA A 286 19.03 0.61 -18.64
C ALA A 286 17.66 -0.05 -18.45
N ASP A 287 17.67 -1.25 -17.87
CA ASP A 287 16.47 -1.99 -17.52
C ASP A 287 16.39 -2.12 -15.99
N ALA A 288 15.19 -2.02 -15.44
CA ALA A 288 14.90 -2.34 -14.05
C ALA A 288 13.76 -3.34 -13.99
N GLU A 289 13.90 -4.38 -13.18
CA GLU A 289 12.81 -5.28 -12.79
C GLU A 289 12.58 -5.13 -11.29
N LEU A 290 11.37 -4.73 -10.89
CA LEU A 290 10.97 -4.51 -9.51
C LEU A 290 9.84 -5.46 -9.16
N ARG A 291 10.01 -6.23 -8.08
CA ARG A 291 8.91 -7.01 -7.49
C ARG A 291 8.22 -6.18 -6.44
N PHE A 292 6.90 -6.18 -6.42
CA PHE A 292 6.12 -5.38 -5.47
C PHE A 292 4.99 -6.16 -4.82
N GLN A 293 4.57 -5.75 -3.62
CA GLN A 293 3.39 -6.24 -2.92
C GLN A 293 2.19 -5.32 -3.17
N PHE A 294 1.02 -5.92 -3.42
CA PHE A 294 -0.26 -5.23 -3.38
C PHE A 294 -1.30 -6.06 -2.63
N ALA A 295 -2.40 -5.43 -2.23
CA ALA A 295 -3.55 -6.12 -1.66
C ALA A 295 -4.40 -6.68 -2.81
N PRO A 296 -4.52 -8.02 -2.96
CA PRO A 296 -5.26 -8.61 -4.08
C PRO A 296 -6.68 -8.09 -4.18
N ARG A 297 -7.32 -7.93 -3.02
CA ARG A 297 -8.69 -7.46 -2.91
C ARG A 297 -8.87 -6.09 -3.53
N ALA A 298 -7.88 -5.19 -3.48
CA ALA A 298 -7.95 -3.79 -3.92
C ALA A 298 -8.12 -3.55 -5.41
N LEU A 299 -7.77 -4.55 -6.22
CA LEU A 299 -7.91 -4.46 -7.65
C LEU A 299 -9.15 -5.19 -8.10
N ALA A 300 -9.84 -4.61 -9.08
CA ALA A 300 -10.94 -5.23 -9.78
C ALA A 300 -10.64 -6.70 -10.13
N HIS A 301 -11.41 -7.62 -9.56
CA HIS A 301 -11.27 -9.04 -9.85
C HIS A 301 -12.02 -9.39 -11.12
N ILE A 302 -11.32 -9.99 -12.10
CA ILE A 302 -11.99 -10.63 -13.22
C ILE A 302 -12.71 -11.87 -12.67
N THR A 303 -14.04 -11.92 -12.82
CA THR A 303 -14.83 -13.08 -12.40
C THR A 303 -14.99 -14.06 -13.55
N GLN A 304 -15.33 -15.31 -13.24
CA GLN A 304 -15.67 -16.28 -14.28
C GLN A 304 -17.01 -15.87 -14.92
N GLY A 305 -16.98 -15.52 -16.20
CA GLY A 305 -18.16 -15.04 -16.94
C GLY A 305 -17.90 -13.71 -17.64
N ASN A 306 -18.93 -12.87 -17.73
CA ASN A 306 -18.84 -11.57 -18.38
C ASN A 306 -18.16 -10.56 -17.46
N ASN A 307 -17.15 -9.88 -17.99
CA ASN A 307 -16.47 -8.77 -17.33
C ASN A 307 -16.59 -7.56 -18.24
N ASP A 308 -17.26 -6.52 -17.77
CA ASP A 308 -17.50 -5.32 -18.56
C ASP A 308 -16.34 -4.33 -18.41
N PHE A 309 -15.61 -4.13 -19.50
CA PHE A 309 -14.52 -3.16 -19.57
C PHE A 309 -14.93 -1.97 -20.44
N GLU A 310 -14.87 -0.77 -19.87
CA GLU A 310 -14.99 0.47 -20.63
C GLU A 310 -13.60 1.09 -20.79
N LEU A 311 -13.13 1.15 -22.03
CA LEU A 311 -11.90 1.86 -22.38
C LEU A 311 -12.24 3.33 -22.68
N LYS A 312 -11.86 4.25 -21.79
CA LYS A 312 -11.91 5.68 -22.07
C LYS A 312 -10.54 6.17 -22.54
N LEU A 313 -10.53 6.78 -23.71
CA LEU A 313 -9.38 7.51 -24.24
C LEU A 313 -9.67 9.00 -24.02
N ALA A 314 -8.89 9.65 -23.16
CA ALA A 314 -8.92 11.10 -23.04
C ALA A 314 -7.72 11.69 -23.78
N THR A 315 -8.01 12.58 -24.72
CA THR A 315 -7.02 13.30 -25.54
C THR A 315 -6.38 14.49 -24.83
N GLU A 316 -6.90 14.85 -23.64
CA GLU A 316 -6.38 15.96 -22.85
C GLU A 316 -5.73 15.45 -21.56
N PRO A 317 -4.40 15.29 -21.53
CA PRO A 317 -3.70 15.23 -20.26
C PRO A 317 -3.84 16.58 -19.58
N ALA A 318 -4.37 16.59 -18.35
CA ALA A 318 -4.31 17.77 -17.49
C ALA A 318 -2.83 18.05 -17.14
N GLY A 319 -2.15 18.92 -17.89
CA GLY A 319 -0.79 19.39 -17.60
C GLY A 319 0.18 19.38 -18.78
N ASN A 320 1.48 19.55 -18.47
CA ASN A 320 2.57 19.69 -19.46
C ASN A 320 3.02 18.38 -20.12
N THR A 321 2.38 17.25 -19.83
CA THR A 321 2.74 15.94 -20.40
C THR A 321 2.00 15.70 -21.71
N LYS A 322 2.72 15.54 -22.83
CA LYS A 322 2.12 15.03 -24.07
C LYS A 322 1.88 13.53 -23.90
N GLY A 323 0.62 13.09 -23.91
CA GLY A 323 0.29 11.67 -23.76
C GLY A 323 -1.19 11.40 -23.96
N LEU A 324 -1.52 10.12 -24.17
CA LEU A 324 -2.88 9.62 -24.24
C LEU A 324 -3.24 9.04 -22.87
N LYS A 325 -4.26 9.57 -22.20
CA LYS A 325 -4.79 8.96 -20.97
C LYS A 325 -5.71 7.82 -21.38
N VAL A 326 -5.26 6.59 -21.17
CA VAL A 326 -6.12 5.40 -21.20
C VAL A 326 -6.68 5.20 -19.80
N SER A 327 -8.00 5.12 -19.67
CA SER A 327 -8.66 4.69 -18.44
C SER A 327 -9.46 3.44 -18.74
N LEU A 328 -9.03 2.31 -18.19
CA LEU A 328 -9.82 1.10 -18.12
C LEU A 328 -10.75 1.26 -16.93
N ILE A 329 -12.02 1.51 -17.19
CA ILE A 329 -13.06 1.58 -16.17
C ILE A 329 -13.74 0.24 -16.14
N TRP A 330 -13.68 -0.40 -15.00
CA TRP A 330 -14.46 -1.59 -14.74
C TRP A 330 -15.76 -1.16 -14.05
N LYS A 331 -16.89 -1.66 -14.55
CA LYS A 331 -18.18 -1.52 -13.87
C LYS A 331 -18.42 -2.82 -13.13
N GLU A 332 -18.22 -2.82 -11.81
CA GLU A 332 -18.86 -3.85 -10.98
C GLU A 332 -20.37 -3.67 -11.18
N ILE A 333 -21.01 -4.65 -11.81
CA ILE A 333 -22.46 -4.65 -11.98
C ILE A 333 -23.06 -5.13 -10.66
N ASP A 334 -23.81 -4.22 -10.04
CA ASP A 334 -24.76 -4.31 -8.92
C ASP A 334 -24.35 -4.98 -7.60
#